data_AF-A0A1V5T9K7-F1
#
_entry.id   AF-A0A1V5T9K7-F1
#
_cell.length_a   1.000
_cell.length_b   1.000
_cell.length_c   1.000
_cell.angle_alpha   90.00
_cell.angle_beta   90.00
_cell.angle_gamma   90.00
#
_symmetry.space_group_name_H-M   'P 1'
#
loop_
_entity.id
_entity.type
_entity.pdbx_description
1 polymer ?
#
loop_
_entity_poly.entity_id
_entity_poly.type
_entity_poly.pdbx_seq_one_letter_code
_entity_poly.pdbx_strand_id
1 'polypeptide(L)'
;MQNAIGTDERYEARPFPEISAGYDAMFDFLNFFLSGMLGVFAIVAIVGITNAILLSVQDRVRDLGTLRAIAVTSGQASALIYIETLITGCLASACAFAVGALTIGILVKTGIGIRFELSDIGSALPDMLKPAFYPLRTVSFAVFSAVFPLAAAVLPARRAGKLTIRECLAS
;
A
#
# COMPACT_ATOMS: atom_id res chain seq x y z
N MET A 1 44.40 56.51 3.37
CA MET A 1 44.64 55.09 3.65
C MET A 1 43.46 54.59 4.47
N GLN A 2 42.26 54.33 3.93
CA GLN A 2 41.85 53.43 2.85
C GLN A 2 42.12 51.95 3.12
N ASN A 3 41.00 51.22 3.26
CA ASN A 3 40.77 49.78 3.10
C ASN A 3 41.31 48.79 4.15
N ALA A 4 40.37 48.24 4.93
CA ALA A 4 40.00 46.83 4.74
C ALA A 4 38.49 46.68 4.99
N ILE A 5 37.77 46.51 3.88
CA ILE A 5 36.38 46.08 3.80
C ILE A 5 36.32 44.62 4.25
N GLY A 6 35.28 44.29 5.02
CA GLY A 6 34.93 42.94 5.42
C GLY A 6 33.68 42.97 6.30
N THR A 7 32.65 43.69 5.83
CA THR A 7 31.27 43.36 6.18
C THR A 7 31.01 41.90 5.78
N ASP A 8 30.06 41.27 6.47
CA ASP A 8 29.59 39.90 6.24
C ASP A 8 30.51 38.87 6.91
N GLU A 9 30.11 38.15 7.95
CA GLU A 9 28.81 37.52 8.13
C GLU A 9 28.37 37.69 9.58
N ARG A 10 27.18 38.26 9.74
CA ARG A 10 26.40 38.12 10.96
C ARG A 10 26.32 36.62 11.23
N TYR A 11 26.93 36.16 12.32
CA TYR A 11 26.48 34.95 12.97
C TYR A 11 25.07 35.23 13.53
N GLU A 12 24.10 35.37 12.63
CA GLU A 12 22.70 35.17 12.92
C GLU A 12 22.63 33.72 13.38
N ALA A 13 22.71 33.53 14.70
CA ALA A 13 22.22 32.34 15.33
C ALA A 13 20.75 32.24 14.95
N ARG A 14 20.48 31.66 13.77
CA ARG A 14 19.13 31.40 13.31
C ARG A 14 18.48 30.61 14.44
N PRO A 15 17.36 31.10 15.00
CA PRO A 15 16.66 30.36 16.02
C PRO A 15 16.48 28.93 15.54
N PHE A 16 16.95 27.94 16.31
CA PHE A 16 16.72 26.51 16.05
C PHE A 16 15.33 26.18 15.45
N PRO A 17 14.22 26.85 15.84
CA PRO A 17 12.91 26.64 15.20
C PRO A 17 12.83 26.93 13.69
N GLU A 18 13.61 27.86 13.11
CA GLU A 18 13.57 28.14 11.66
C GLU A 18 14.22 27.03 10.83
N ILE A 19 15.28 26.42 11.37
CA ILE A 19 15.99 25.30 10.71
C ILE A 19 15.14 24.02 10.81
N SER A 20 14.53 23.74 11.97
CA SER A 20 13.65 22.58 12.11
C SER A 20 12.38 22.70 11.27
N ALA A 21 11.79 23.89 11.16
CA ALA A 21 10.62 24.13 10.31
C ALA A 21 10.89 23.82 8.82
N GLY A 22 12.10 24.11 8.33
CA GLY A 22 12.52 23.74 6.98
C GLY A 22 12.58 22.22 6.76
N TYR A 23 13.12 21.47 7.74
CA TYR A 23 13.16 20.00 7.67
C TYR A 23 11.77 19.37 7.82
N ASP A 24 10.94 19.88 8.72
CA ASP A 24 9.57 19.39 8.92
C ASP A 24 8.73 19.56 7.65
N ALA A 25 8.80 20.73 7.00
CA ALA A 25 8.13 20.96 5.73
C ALA A 25 8.60 20.02 4.62
N MET A 26 9.91 19.70 4.57
CA MET A 26 10.46 18.74 3.62
C MET A 26 9.96 17.31 3.90
N PHE A 27 9.93 16.88 5.16
CA PHE A 27 9.41 15.58 5.55
C PHE A 27 7.90 15.46 5.31
N ASP A 28 7.13 16.52 5.56
CA ASP A 28 5.70 16.54 5.29
C ASP A 28 5.40 16.43 3.80
N PHE A 29 6.15 17.15 2.95
CA PHE A 29 6.05 17.00 1.51
C PHE A 29 6.37 15.57 1.04
N LEU A 30 7.46 15.00 1.55
CA LEU A 30 7.85 13.62 1.23
C LEU A 30 6.78 12.61 1.68
N ASN A 31 6.25 12.76 2.90
CA ASN A 31 5.17 11.92 3.42
C ASN A 31 3.90 12.04 2.56
N PHE A 32 3.51 13.25 2.17
CA PHE A 32 2.37 13.48 1.29
C PHE A 32 2.56 12.78 -0.05
N PHE A 33 3.73 12.93 -0.68
CA PHE A 33 4.05 12.28 -1.94
C PHE A 33 4.02 10.75 -1.84
N LEU A 34 4.69 10.17 -0.84
CA LEU A 34 4.71 8.73 -0.61
C LEU A 34 3.31 8.17 -0.30
N SER A 35 2.51 8.91 0.48
CA SER A 35 1.11 8.53 0.76
C SER A 35 0.25 8.56 -0.50
N GLY A 36 0.46 9.54 -1.38
CA GLY A 36 -0.17 9.59 -2.70
C GLY A 36 0.17 8.38 -3.57
N MET A 37 1.45 7.99 -3.63
CA MET A 37 1.89 6.80 -4.34
C MET A 37 1.26 5.51 -3.80
N LEU A 38 1.14 5.40 -2.47
CA LEU A 38 0.44 4.27 -1.84
C LEU A 38 -1.01 4.18 -2.32
N GLY A 39 -1.69 5.31 -2.48
CA GLY A 39 -3.03 5.38 -3.05
C GLY A 39 -3.10 4.87 -4.51
N VAL A 40 -2.10 5.20 -5.33
CA VAL A 40 -2.01 4.68 -6.71
C VAL A 40 -1.82 3.16 -6.71
N PHE A 41 -0.93 2.62 -5.87
CA PHE A 41 -0.74 1.18 -5.76
C PHE A 41 -2.00 0.45 -5.27
N ALA A 42 -2.75 1.05 -4.36
CA ALA A 42 -4.06 0.55 -3.93
C ALA A 42 -5.02 0.39 -5.11
N ILE A 43 -5.08 1.36 -6.03
CA ILE A 43 -5.91 1.28 -7.24
C ILE A 43 -5.40 0.17 -8.17
N VAL A 44 -4.09 0.11 -8.42
CA VAL A 44 -3.49 -0.94 -9.27
C VAL A 44 -3.80 -2.34 -8.72
N ALA A 45 -3.75 -2.53 -7.39
CA ALA A 45 -4.11 -3.79 -6.76
C ALA A 45 -5.58 -4.17 -7.02
N ILE A 46 -6.53 -3.24 -6.88
CA ILE A 46 -7.95 -3.49 -7.15
C ILE A 46 -8.18 -3.90 -8.61
N VAL A 47 -7.51 -3.23 -9.55
CA VAL A 47 -7.59 -3.56 -10.98
C VAL A 47 -7.00 -4.94 -11.24
N GLY A 48 -5.85 -5.26 -10.66
CA GLY A 48 -5.21 -6.57 -10.77
C GLY A 48 -6.10 -7.71 -10.25
N ILE A 49 -6.71 -7.53 -9.07
CA ILE A 49 -7.65 -8.51 -8.48
C ILE A 49 -8.87 -8.68 -9.39
N THR A 50 -9.42 -7.58 -9.91
CA THR A 50 -10.59 -7.63 -10.81
C THR A 50 -10.26 -8.39 -12.10
N ASN A 51 -9.08 -8.14 -12.68
CA ASN A 51 -8.63 -8.84 -13.88
C ASN A 51 -8.43 -10.34 -13.64
N ALA A 52 -7.88 -10.73 -12.49
CA ALA A 52 -7.73 -12.14 -12.13
C ALA A 52 -9.09 -12.85 -12.01
N ILE A 53 -10.08 -12.21 -11.39
CA ILE A 53 -11.43 -12.78 -11.24
C ILE A 53 -12.13 -12.88 -12.59
N LEU A 54 -11.94 -11.89 -13.48
CA LEU A 54 -12.51 -11.94 -14.82
C LEU A 54 -12.00 -13.16 -15.61
N LEU A 55 -10.69 -13.44 -15.51
CA LEU A 55 -10.10 -14.65 -16.10
C LEU A 55 -10.69 -15.93 -15.47
N SER A 56 -10.73 -16.02 -14.13
CA SER A 56 -11.29 -17.19 -13.42
C SER A 56 -12.76 -17.46 -13.80
N VAL A 57 -13.57 -16.41 -13.95
CA VAL A 57 -14.97 -16.55 -14.39
C VAL A 57 -15.05 -17.08 -15.82
N GLN A 58 -14.23 -16.58 -16.75
CA GLN A 58 -14.20 -17.06 -18.13
C GLN A 58 -13.83 -18.54 -18.23
N ASP A 59 -12.80 -18.97 -17.50
CA ASP A 59 -12.37 -20.37 -17.43
C ASP A 59 -13.49 -21.25 -16.84
N ARG A 60 -14.14 -20.79 -15.76
CA ARG A 60 -15.24 -21.51 -15.10
C ARG A 60 -16.50 -21.59 -15.95
N VAL A 61 -16.84 -20.60 -16.77
CA VAL A 61 -17.99 -20.68 -17.70
C VAL A 61 -17.76 -21.79 -18.73
N ARG A 62 -16.51 -21.98 -19.19
CA ARG A 62 -16.15 -23.04 -20.12
C ARG A 62 -16.27 -24.43 -19.48
N ASP A 63 -15.80 -24.59 -18.25
CA ASP A 63 -15.92 -25.82 -17.48
C ASP A 63 -17.39 -26.12 -17.10
N LEU A 64 -18.13 -25.09 -16.65
CA LEU A 64 -19.55 -25.21 -16.30
C LEU A 64 -20.44 -25.49 -17.52
N GLY A 65 -20.04 -25.08 -18.73
CA GLY A 65 -20.70 -25.47 -19.97
C GLY A 65 -20.70 -26.99 -20.18
N THR A 66 -19.63 -27.68 -19.76
CA THR A 66 -19.57 -29.15 -19.77
C THR A 66 -20.32 -29.76 -18.59
N LEU A 67 -20.26 -29.16 -17.40
CA LEU A 67 -20.95 -29.65 -16.19
C LEU A 67 -22.47 -29.38 -16.18
N ARG A 68 -22.98 -28.39 -16.94
CA ARG A 68 -24.43 -28.18 -17.15
C ARG A 68 -25.08 -29.35 -17.89
N ALA A 69 -24.30 -30.13 -18.66
CA ALA A 69 -24.77 -31.41 -19.17
C ALA A 69 -25.06 -32.44 -18.06
N ILE A 70 -24.61 -32.17 -16.82
CA ILE A 70 -24.69 -33.06 -15.63
C ILE A 70 -25.39 -32.36 -14.43
N ALA A 71 -26.12 -31.25 -14.66
CA ALA A 71 -27.05 -30.61 -13.70
C ALA A 71 -26.49 -29.73 -12.53
N VAL A 72 -25.49 -28.87 -12.79
CA VAL A 72 -25.14 -27.79 -11.82
C VAL A 72 -26.15 -26.63 -11.92
N THR A 73 -26.66 -26.18 -10.76
CA THR A 73 -27.62 -25.05 -10.67
C THR A 73 -26.92 -23.69 -10.59
N SER A 74 -27.60 -22.65 -11.07
CA SER A 74 -27.14 -21.24 -11.05
C SER A 74 -26.74 -20.71 -9.67
N GLY A 75 -27.46 -21.16 -8.62
CA GLY A 75 -27.17 -20.81 -7.23
C GLY A 75 -25.87 -21.43 -6.72
N GLN A 76 -25.56 -22.67 -7.10
CA GLN A 76 -24.32 -23.35 -6.70
C GLN A 76 -23.09 -22.69 -7.34
N ALA A 77 -23.18 -22.28 -8.61
CA ALA A 77 -22.11 -21.54 -9.28
C ALA A 77 -21.84 -20.18 -8.59
N SER A 78 -22.91 -19.45 -8.25
CA SER A 78 -22.80 -18.17 -7.54
C SER A 78 -22.17 -18.34 -6.15
N ALA A 79 -22.62 -19.35 -5.38
CA ALA A 79 -22.08 -19.64 -4.05
C ALA A 79 -20.59 -19.99 -4.08
N LEU A 80 -20.15 -20.76 -5.08
CA LEU A 80 -18.75 -21.13 -5.27
C LEU A 80 -17.86 -19.90 -5.50
N ILE A 81 -18.30 -18.97 -6.35
CA ILE A 81 -17.57 -17.72 -6.64
C ILE A 81 -17.48 -16.83 -5.39
N TYR A 82 -18.54 -16.77 -4.58
CA TYR A 82 -18.50 -16.05 -3.30
C TYR A 82 -17.46 -16.65 -2.35
N ILE A 83 -17.43 -17.98 -2.22
CA ILE A 83 -16.46 -18.67 -1.35
C ILE A 83 -15.03 -18.45 -1.85
N GLU A 84 -14.81 -18.58 -3.16
CA GLU A 84 -13.50 -18.31 -3.78
C GLU A 84 -13.03 -16.89 -3.49
N THR A 85 -13.92 -15.90 -3.65
CA THR A 85 -13.56 -14.49 -3.40
C THR A 85 -13.25 -14.25 -1.92
N LEU A 86 -13.99 -14.88 -1.00
CA LEU A 86 -13.73 -14.79 0.44
C LEU A 86 -12.36 -15.40 0.80
N ILE A 87 -12.05 -16.59 0.28
CA ILE A 87 -10.77 -17.25 0.51
C ILE A 87 -9.62 -16.37 -0.01
N THR A 88 -9.78 -15.83 -1.22
CA THR A 88 -8.76 -14.99 -1.85
C THR A 88 -8.52 -13.70 -1.05
N GLY A 89 -9.59 -13.05 -0.56
CA GLY A 89 -9.50 -11.87 0.30
C GLY A 89 -8.81 -12.14 1.63
N CYS A 90 -9.15 -13.26 2.29
CA CYS A 90 -8.51 -13.68 3.53
C CYS A 90 -7.02 -13.99 3.34
N LEU A 91 -6.66 -14.71 2.27
CA LEU A 91 -5.26 -15.01 1.94
C LEU A 91 -4.49 -13.73 1.64
N ALA A 92 -5.07 -12.80 0.86
CA ALA A 92 -4.43 -11.52 0.54
C ALA A 92 -4.17 -10.69 1.81
N SER A 93 -5.14 -10.64 2.74
CA SER A 93 -5.00 -9.95 4.03
C SER A 93 -3.91 -10.58 4.91
N ALA A 94 -3.90 -11.91 5.04
CA ALA A 94 -2.87 -12.63 5.79
C ALA A 94 -1.47 -12.41 5.20
N CYS A 95 -1.33 -12.49 3.88
CA CYS A 95 -0.07 -12.22 3.19
C CYS A 95 0.39 -10.76 3.36
N ALA A 96 -0.52 -9.79 3.20
CA ALA A 96 -0.19 -8.37 3.36
C ALA A 96 0.31 -8.06 4.79
N PHE A 97 -0.35 -8.62 5.80
CA PHE A 97 0.08 -8.45 7.19
C PHE A 97 1.43 -9.13 7.45
N ALA A 98 1.61 -10.38 7.02
CA ALA A 98 2.86 -11.13 7.24
C ALA A 98 4.06 -10.46 6.56
N VAL A 99 3.92 -10.07 5.29
CA VAL A 99 4.98 -9.37 4.55
C VAL A 99 5.25 -8.01 5.18
N GLY A 100 4.23 -7.23 5.49
CA GLY A 100 4.41 -5.92 6.13
C GLY A 100 5.13 -6.01 7.48
N ALA A 101 4.73 -6.94 8.34
CA ALA A 101 5.38 -7.17 9.63
C ALA A 101 6.83 -7.62 9.48
N LEU A 102 7.11 -8.51 8.53
CA LEU A 102 8.46 -8.98 8.23
C LEU A 102 9.35 -7.85 7.69
N THR A 103 8.86 -7.06 6.74
CA THR A 103 9.60 -5.91 6.19
C THR A 103 9.92 -4.88 7.28
N ILE A 104 8.95 -4.51 8.12
CA ILE A 104 9.17 -3.59 9.24
C ILE A 104 10.18 -4.19 10.23
N GLY A 105 10.03 -5.47 10.57
CA GLY A 105 10.94 -6.16 11.50
C GLY A 105 12.39 -6.18 11.02
N ILE A 106 12.61 -6.41 9.72
CA ILE A 106 13.93 -6.32 9.09
C ILE A 106 14.43 -4.88 9.12
N LEU A 107 13.59 -3.92 8.76
CA LEU A 107 13.97 -2.51 8.67
C LEU A 107 14.36 -1.91 10.02
N VAL A 108 13.69 -2.33 11.11
CA VAL A 108 14.03 -1.93 12.47
C VAL A 108 15.38 -2.52 12.92
N LYS A 109 15.70 -3.75 12.50
CA LYS A 109 16.96 -4.42 12.84
C LYS A 109 18.14 -3.88 12.04
N THR A 110 18.02 -3.80 10.73
CA THR A 110 19.09 -3.40 9.82
C THR A 110 19.26 -1.88 9.77
N GLY A 111 18.18 -1.12 10.02
CA GLY A 111 18.15 0.31 9.73
C GLY A 111 18.20 0.57 8.21
N ILE A 112 17.91 1.81 7.82
CA ILE A 112 18.20 2.30 6.47
C ILE A 112 19.51 3.06 6.55
N GLY A 113 20.57 2.52 5.96
CA GLY A 113 21.81 3.26 5.77
C GLY A 113 21.58 4.34 4.73
N ILE A 114 21.53 5.61 5.16
CA ILE A 114 21.40 6.73 4.23
C ILE A 114 22.75 7.42 4.18
N ARG A 115 23.60 6.96 3.24
CA ARG A 115 24.86 7.63 2.92
C ARG A 115 24.57 8.75 1.95
N PHE A 116 24.23 9.93 2.47
CA PHE A 116 24.27 11.13 1.65
C PHE A 116 25.73 11.57 1.55
N GLU A 117 26.35 11.41 0.38
CA GLU A 117 27.57 12.13 0.01
C GLU A 117 27.24 13.62 -0.22
N LEU A 118 26.73 14.30 0.81
CA LEU A 118 26.63 15.76 0.81
C LEU A 118 27.85 16.30 1.56
N SER A 119 28.92 16.51 0.79
CA SER A 119 30.21 17.05 1.25
C SER A 119 30.13 18.42 1.95
N ASP A 120 29.01 19.16 1.85
CA ASP A 120 28.90 20.55 2.34
C ASP A 120 27.88 20.78 3.46
N ILE A 121 27.04 19.79 3.82
CA ILE A 121 26.10 19.92 4.95
C ILE A 121 26.63 19.05 6.08
N GLY A 122 27.41 19.67 6.96
CA GLY A 122 28.14 19.01 8.05
C GLY A 122 27.34 17.91 8.74
N SER A 123 27.81 16.67 8.56
CA SER A 123 27.89 15.52 9.49
C SER A 123 26.94 15.41 10.70
N ALA A 124 25.72 15.94 10.64
CA ALA A 124 24.74 15.89 11.73
C ALA A 124 23.60 14.90 11.47
N LEU A 125 23.54 14.33 10.27
CA LEU A 125 22.62 13.25 9.95
C LEU A 125 23.24 11.92 10.42
N PRO A 126 22.55 11.14 11.29
CA PRO A 126 23.03 9.83 11.68
C PRO A 126 23.15 8.92 10.45
N ASP A 127 24.29 8.24 10.29
CA ASP A 127 24.59 7.30 9.19
C ASP A 127 23.54 6.19 9.02
N MET A 128 22.71 5.97 10.05
CA MET A 128 21.67 4.96 10.07
C MET A 128 20.34 5.55 10.53
N LEU A 129 19.39 5.64 9.61
CA LEU A 129 18.02 6.04 9.89
C LEU A 129 17.23 4.82 10.37
N LYS A 130 16.82 4.81 11.64
CA LYS A 130 15.92 3.78 12.18
C LYS A 130 14.48 4.28 12.10
N PRO A 131 13.51 3.45 11.69
CA PRO A 131 12.11 3.83 11.74
C PRO A 131 11.72 4.19 13.18
N ALA A 132 11.25 5.42 13.40
CA ALA A 132 10.72 5.82 14.70
C ALA A 132 9.46 5.01 15.01
N PHE A 133 9.45 4.35 16.17
CA PHE A 133 8.34 3.50 16.59
C PHE A 133 7.22 4.36 17.20
N TYR A 134 6.26 4.76 16.36
CA TYR A 134 5.03 5.41 16.82
C TYR A 134 3.92 4.36 16.95
N PRO A 135 3.57 3.92 18.18
CA PRO A 135 2.67 2.78 18.37
C PRO A 135 1.30 2.98 17.73
N LEU A 136 0.71 4.19 17.85
CA LEU A 136 -0.57 4.49 17.20
C LEU A 136 -0.51 4.35 15.67
N ARG A 137 0.56 4.85 15.04
CA ARG A 137 0.71 4.81 13.58
C ARG A 137 0.95 3.39 13.08
N THR A 138 1.73 2.60 13.81
CA THR A 138 1.97 1.19 13.49
C THR A 138 0.67 0.39 13.58
N VAL A 139 -0.13 0.61 14.63
CA VAL A 139 -1.44 -0.05 14.78
C VAL A 139 -2.40 0.37 13.67
N SER A 140 -2.44 1.66 13.29
CA SER A 140 -3.32 2.10 12.19
C SER A 140 -2.95 1.45 10.86
N PHE A 141 -1.66 1.32 10.54
CA PHE A 141 -1.22 0.62 9.32
C PHE A 141 -1.44 -0.89 9.39
N ALA A 142 -1.30 -1.51 10.57
CA ALA A 142 -1.63 -2.92 10.77
C ALA A 142 -3.12 -3.19 10.53
N VAL A 143 -4.00 -2.36 11.10
CA VAL A 143 -5.45 -2.43 10.87
C VAL A 143 -5.77 -2.17 9.40
N PHE A 144 -5.14 -1.16 8.79
CA PHE A 144 -5.32 -0.87 7.37
C PHE A 144 -4.91 -2.06 6.50
N SER A 145 -3.78 -2.70 6.77
CA SER A 145 -3.32 -3.89 6.05
C SER A 145 -4.28 -5.08 6.21
N ALA A 146 -4.92 -5.22 7.36
CA ALA A 146 -5.94 -6.25 7.56
C ALA A 146 -7.22 -5.96 6.78
N VAL A 147 -7.73 -4.73 6.87
CA VAL A 147 -9.05 -4.33 6.35
C VAL A 147 -9.02 -4.04 4.85
N PHE A 148 -7.97 -3.40 4.35
CA PHE A 148 -7.89 -2.92 2.98
C PHE A 148 -8.01 -4.05 1.94
N PRO A 149 -7.30 -5.19 2.03
CA PRO A 149 -7.44 -6.30 1.07
C PRO A 149 -8.83 -6.94 1.09
N LEU A 150 -9.43 -7.05 2.27
CA LEU A 150 -10.80 -7.55 2.41
C LEU A 150 -11.80 -6.59 1.77
N ALA A 151 -11.67 -5.29 2.03
CA ALA A 151 -12.50 -4.25 1.42
C ALA A 151 -12.33 -4.19 -0.10
N ALA A 152 -11.09 -4.32 -0.60
CA ALA A 152 -10.78 -4.38 -2.01
C ALA A 152 -11.45 -5.60 -2.70
N ALA A 153 -11.56 -6.73 -2.01
CA ALA A 153 -12.22 -7.94 -2.50
C ALA A 153 -13.77 -7.83 -2.54
N VAL A 154 -14.39 -6.89 -1.83
CA VAL A 154 -15.85 -6.70 -1.85
C VAL A 154 -16.37 -6.23 -3.21
N LEU A 155 -15.64 -5.33 -3.87
CA LEU A 155 -15.99 -4.80 -5.19
C LEU A 155 -16.16 -5.91 -6.24
N PRO A 156 -15.17 -6.79 -6.45
CA PRO A 156 -15.31 -7.89 -7.39
C PRO A 156 -16.29 -8.96 -6.91
N ALA A 157 -16.39 -9.27 -5.60
CA ALA A 157 -17.39 -10.21 -5.08
C ALA A 157 -18.82 -9.82 -5.52
N ARG A 158 -19.14 -8.52 -5.40
CA ARG A 158 -20.42 -7.97 -5.84
C ARG A 158 -20.62 -8.00 -7.35
N ARG A 159 -19.56 -7.80 -8.13
CA ARG A 159 -19.63 -7.86 -9.60
C ARG A 159 -19.84 -9.29 -10.07
N ALA A 160 -19.10 -10.24 -9.52
CA ALA A 160 -19.16 -11.65 -9.92
C ALA A 160 -20.55 -12.25 -9.63
N GLY A 161 -21.12 -11.99 -8.45
CA GLY A 161 -22.48 -12.45 -8.13
C GLY A 161 -23.57 -11.88 -9.07
N LYS A 162 -23.40 -10.66 -9.59
CA LYS A 162 -24.36 -10.08 -10.56
C LYS A 162 -24.25 -10.68 -11.95
N LEU A 163 -23.04 -11.06 -12.38
CA LEU A 163 -22.82 -11.68 -13.69
C LEU A 163 -23.44 -13.08 -13.74
N THR A 164 -23.20 -13.91 -12.72
CA THR A 164 -23.76 -15.27 -12.66
C THR A 164 -25.29 -15.29 -12.64
N ILE A 165 -25.93 -14.35 -11.90
CA ILE A 165 -27.40 -14.24 -11.89
C ILE A 165 -27.94 -13.88 -13.28
N ARG A 166 -27.30 -12.93 -13.98
CA ARG A 166 -27.76 -12.48 -15.31
C ARG A 166 -27.61 -13.56 -16.37
N GLU A 167 -26.50 -14.28 -16.40
CA GLU A 167 -26.29 -15.39 -17.33
C GLU A 167 -27.31 -16.52 -17.11
N CYS A 168 -27.75 -16.71 -15.87
CA CYS A 168 -28.75 -17.72 -15.55
C CYS A 168 -30.20 -17.30 -15.86
N LEU A 169 -30.48 -16.01 -16.06
CA LEU A 169 -31.78 -15.52 -16.52
C LEU A 169 -31.85 -15.37 -18.06
N ALA A 170 -30.71 -15.39 -18.74
CA ALA A 170 -30.61 -15.26 -20.19
C ALA A 170 -30.65 -16.61 -20.94
N SER A 171 -30.65 -17.75 -20.23
CA SER A 171 -30.73 -19.11 -20.77
C SER A 171 -32.02 -19.80 -20.36
#